data_AF-A0A956YKP2-F1
#
_entry.id   AF-A0A956YKP2-F1
#
_cell.length_a   1.000
_cell.length_b   1.000
_cell.length_c   1.000
_cell.angle_alpha   90.00
_cell.angle_beta   90.00
_cell.angle_gamma   90.00
#
_symmetry.space_group_name_H-M   'P 1'
#
loop_
_entity.id
_entity.type
_entity.pdbx_description
1 polymer ?
#
loop_
_entity_poly.entity_id
_entity_poly.type
_entity_poly.pdbx_seq_one_letter_code
_entity_poly.pdbx_strand_id
1 'polypeptide(L)' 'MTLLKQIEKQVSVLPADKQSEVLNFILFLQQQTRSSKPSAGSLKSHAAFGSWQARNVNALEYEENLRSEWDR' A
#
# COMPACT_ATOMS: atom_id res chain seq x y z
N MET A 1 -10.27 -27.86 -1.93
CA MET A 1 -8.82 -27.73 -2.22
C MET A 1 -8.38 -26.38 -1.69
N THR A 2 -7.47 -26.35 -0.71
CA THR A 2 -6.99 -25.08 -0.15
C THR A 2 -5.93 -24.48 -1.07
N LEU A 3 -5.98 -23.16 -1.26
CA LEU A 3 -5.13 -22.42 -2.19
C LEU A 3 -3.62 -22.66 -1.93
N LEU A 4 -3.24 -22.86 -0.67
CA LEU A 4 -1.88 -23.24 -0.27
C LEU A 4 -1.41 -24.58 -0.84
N LYS A 5 -2.28 -25.60 -0.87
CA LYS A 5 -1.93 -26.92 -1.45
C LYS A 5 -1.73 -26.85 -2.95
N GLN A 6 -2.42 -25.93 -3.62
CA GLN A 6 -2.26 -25.71 -5.05
C GLN A 6 -0.94 -25.00 -5.36
N ILE A 7 -0.55 -24.03 -4.54
CA ILE A 7 0.74 -23.34 -4.63
C ILE A 7 1.89 -24.32 -4.36
N GLU A 8 1.82 -25.14 -3.30
CA GLU A 8 2.85 -26.15 -3.01
C GLU A 8 3.06 -27.13 -4.18
N LYS A 9 1.96 -27.60 -4.78
CA LYS A 9 2.02 -28.50 -5.94
C LYS A 9 2.63 -27.83 -7.17
N GLN A 10 2.40 -26.53 -7.37
CA GLN A 10 2.98 -25.80 -8.50
C GLN A 10 4.46 -25.48 -8.27
N VAL A 11 4.84 -25.15 -7.04
CA VAL A 11 6.24 -24.84 -6.68
C VAL A 11 7.12 -26.09 -6.73
N SER A 12 6.62 -27.26 -6.30
CA SER A 12 7.40 -28.51 -6.30
C SER A 12 7.73 -29.04 -7.71
N VAL A 13 6.99 -28.60 -8.73
CA VAL A 13 7.21 -28.98 -10.13
C VAL A 13 8.24 -28.07 -10.81
N LEU A 14 8.58 -26.93 -10.20
CA LEU A 14 9.55 -25.99 -10.77
C LEU A 14 11.00 -26.46 -10.57
N PRO A 15 11.92 -26.07 -11.47
CA PRO A 15 13.37 -26.25 -11.25
C PRO A 15 13.85 -25.56 -9.96
N ALA A 16 14.92 -26.08 -9.35
CA ALA A 16 15.44 -25.59 -8.06
C ALA A 16 15.74 -24.08 -8.03
N ASP A 17 16.24 -23.53 -9.14
CA ASP A 17 16.53 -22.09 -9.27
C ASP A 17 15.24 -21.26 -9.18
N LYS A 18 14.16 -21.75 -9.78
CA LYS A 18 12.84 -21.09 -9.76
C LYS A 18 12.13 -21.25 -8.42
N GLN A 19 12.36 -22.34 -7.71
CA GLN A 19 11.88 -22.49 -6.33
C GLN A 19 12.53 -21.46 -5.41
N SER A 20 13.84 -21.25 -5.55
CA SER A 20 14.61 -20.26 -4.79
C SER A 20 14.12 -18.84 -5.07
N GLU A 21 13.85 -18.52 -6.34
CA GLU A 21 13.31 -17.22 -6.76
C GLU A 21 11.93 -16.93 -6.12
N VAL A 22 11.03 -17.92 -6.09
CA VAL A 22 9.71 -17.79 -5.46
C VAL A 22 9.82 -17.56 -3.96
N LEU A 23 10.71 -18.31 -3.27
CA LEU A 23 10.94 -18.12 -1.83
C LEU A 23 11.50 -16.73 -1.53
N ASN A 24 12.44 -16.25 -2.33
CA ASN A 24 12.99 -14.90 -2.21
C ASN A 24 11.92 -13.82 -2.45
N PHE A 25 11.04 -14.03 -3.42
CA PHE A 25 9.93 -13.12 -3.67
C PHE A 25 8.93 -13.08 -2.51
N ILE A 26 8.63 -14.22 -1.88
CA ILE A 26 7.78 -14.28 -0.69
C ILE A 26 8.42 -13.51 0.47
N LEU A 27 9.73 -13.66 0.69
CA LEU A 27 10.46 -12.91 1.71
C LEU A 27 10.39 -11.40 1.45
N PHE A 28 10.57 -10.98 0.20
CA PHE A 28 10.42 -9.59 -0.22
C PHE A 28 9.02 -9.04 0.11
N LEU A 29 7.95 -9.76 -0.23
CA LEU A 29 6.58 -9.34 0.07
C LEU A 29 6.31 -9.25 1.58
N GLN A 30 6.86 -10.17 2.37
CA GLN A 30 6.76 -10.10 3.84
C GLN A 30 7.47 -8.88 4.41
N GLN A 31 8.63 -8.52 3.86
CA GLN A 31 9.35 -7.33 4.27
C GLN A 31 8.59 -6.06 3.89
N GLN A 32 8.09 -5.98 2.65
CA GLN A 32 7.33 -4.84 2.16
C GLN A 32 6.04 -4.61 2.97
N THR A 33 5.30 -5.67 3.29
CA THR A 33 4.07 -5.56 4.10
C THR A 33 4.33 -5.10 5.53
N ARG A 34 5.49 -5.44 6.12
CA ARG A 34 5.90 -4.96 7.44
C ARG A 34 6.35 -3.51 7.43
N SER A 35 7.01 -3.07 6.36
CA SER A 35 7.51 -1.70 6.22
C SER A 35 6.47 -0.71 5.68
N SER A 36 5.40 -1.18 5.04
CA SER A 36 4.43 -0.34 4.31
C SER A 36 3.19 0.05 5.12
N LYS A 37 3.24 0.06 6.45
CA LYS A 37 2.27 0.86 7.20
C LYS A 37 2.90 2.23 7.47
N PRO A 38 2.68 3.25 6.61
CA PRO A 38 2.71 4.59 7.16
C PRO A 38 1.72 4.54 8.32
N SER A 39 2.15 4.96 9.52
CA SER A 39 1.17 5.22 10.56
C SER A 39 0.17 6.17 9.90
N ALA A 40 -1.11 5.83 9.93
CA ALA A 40 -2.13 6.76 9.54
C ALA A 40 -2.07 7.87 10.59
N GLY A 41 -1.13 8.81 10.40
CA GLY A 41 -1.05 10.03 11.15
C GLY A 41 -2.44 10.61 11.05
N SER A 42 -3.07 10.85 12.20
CA SER A 42 -4.36 11.51 12.21
C SER A 42 -4.22 12.78 11.37
N LEU A 43 -5.19 13.10 10.52
CA LEU A 43 -5.19 14.38 9.79
C LEU A 43 -4.94 15.56 10.76
N LYS A 44 -5.40 15.42 12.02
CA LYS A 44 -5.14 16.35 13.12
C LYS A 44 -3.66 16.62 13.44
N SER A 45 -2.76 15.68 13.16
CA SER A 45 -1.32 15.85 13.37
C SER A 45 -0.61 16.54 12.19
N HIS A 46 -1.32 16.83 11.10
CA HIS A 46 -0.75 17.54 9.96
C HIS A 46 -0.72 19.05 10.22
N ALA A 47 0.42 19.70 10.02
CA ALA A 47 0.60 21.13 10.32
C ALA A 47 -0.41 22.04 9.59
N ALA A 48 -0.83 21.65 8.38
CA ALA A 48 -1.85 22.39 7.62
C ALA A 48 -3.30 22.12 8.07
N PHE A 49 -3.56 21.08 8.86
CA PHE A 49 -4.93 20.75 9.25
C PHE A 49 -5.52 21.79 10.21
N GLY A 50 -4.73 22.30 11.16
CA GLY A 50 -5.17 23.35 12.08
C GLY A 50 -5.54 24.65 11.36
N SER A 51 -4.80 25.02 10.30
CA SER A 51 -5.09 26.22 9.51
C SER A 51 -6.33 26.05 8.62
N TRP A 52 -6.61 24.84 8.12
CA TRP A 52 -7.83 24.54 7.35
C TRP A 52 -9.07 24.49 8.23
N GLN A 53 -8.98 23.86 9.39
CA GLN A 53 -10.09 23.79 10.37
C GLN A 53 -10.52 25.19 10.82
N ALA A 54 -9.56 26.06 11.16
CA ALA A 54 -9.85 27.44 11.58
C ALA A 54 -10.51 28.28 10.48
N ARG A 55 -10.27 27.94 9.21
CA ARG A 55 -10.81 28.66 8.05
C ARG A 55 -12.08 28.02 7.50
N ASN A 56 -12.60 26.98 8.17
CA ASN A 56 -13.76 26.19 7.75
C ASN A 56 -13.62 25.66 6.31
N VAL A 57 -12.39 25.34 5.90
CA VAL A 57 -12.10 24.81 4.56
C VAL A 57 -12.34 23.31 4.57
N ASN A 58 -13.22 22.83 3.69
CA ASN A 58 -13.43 21.42 3.49
C ASN A 58 -12.25 20.82 2.70
N ALA A 59 -11.43 20.02 3.38
CA ALA A 59 -10.22 19.44 2.81
C ALA A 59 -10.50 18.50 1.61
N LEU A 60 -11.65 17.80 1.63
CA LEU A 60 -12.02 16.89 0.54
C LEU A 60 -12.41 17.68 -0.72
N GLU A 61 -13.21 18.73 -0.54
CA GLU A 61 -13.62 19.64 -1.62
C GLU A 61 -12.41 20.37 -2.21
N TYR A 62 -11.46 20.79 -1.38
CA TYR A 62 -10.22 21.43 -1.82
C TYR A 62 -9.32 20.48 -2.64
N GLU A 63 -9.18 19.23 -2.22
CA GLU A 63 -8.40 18.22 -2.95
C GLU A 63 -9.04 17.89 -4.31
N GLU A 64 -10.36 17.75 -4.36
CA GLU A 64 -11.11 17.48 -5.58
C GLU A 64 -10.96 18.63 -6.59
N ASN A 65 -11.05 19.88 -6.11
CA ASN A 65 -10.86 21.07 -6.95
C ASN A 65 -9.43 21.15 -7.51
N LEU A 66 -8.40 20.91 -6.67
CA LEU A 66 -6.99 20.85 -7.11
C LEU A 66 -6.73 19.76 -8.15
N ARG A 67 -7.30 18.56 -7.99
CA ARG A 67 -7.16 17.48 -8.96
C ARG A 67 -7.82 17.84 -10.29
N SER A 68 -8.98 18.48 -10.25
CA SER A 68 -9.68 18.94 -11.46
C SER A 68 -8.92 20.01 -12.24
N GLU A 69 -7.99 20.74 -11.61
CA GLU A 69 -7.09 21.67 -12.29
C GLU A 69 -5.98 20.96 -13.08
N TRP A 70 -5.63 19.72 -12.72
CA TRP A 70 -4.56 18.95 -13.37
C TRP A 70 -5.04 18.10 -14.55
N ASP A 71 -6.34 17.80 -14.61
CA ASP A 71 -6.99 17.06 -15.71
C ASP A 71 -7.38 17.96 -16.91
N ARG A 72 -6.94 19.23 -16.93
CA ARG A 72 -7.09 20.18 -18.04
C ARG A 72 -5.84 20.28 -18.89
#